data_AF-A0A9P5EP87-F1
#
_entry.id   AF-A0A9P5EP87-F1
#
_cell.length_a   1.000
_cell.length_b   1.000
_cell.length_c   1.000
_cell.angle_alpha   90.00
_cell.angle_beta   90.00
_cell.angle_gamma   90.00
#
_symmetry.space_group_name_H-M   'P 1'
#
loop_
_entity.id
_entity.type
_entity.pdbx_description
1 polymer ?
#
loop_
_entity_poly.entity_id
_entity_poly.type
_entity_poly.pdbx_seq_one_letter_code
_entity_poly.pdbx_strand_id
1 'polypeptide(L)'
;MIAAPWDKVPPHEQLFVLVTGANSGVGLGICERLIDDFLATRPLSAHLILIPTTRSVRKSRETIFHLKQHLAQTATTSSALRSRAGPDYHPDDTTARVHLLSVQLDLCDLPSIYACATTLVAGHIADPTAPETHPYKIPRLDSLIFNAGFGGWTGLDWAGLFTSIFTKGLLPVLTWPSFKLARPGAVLNQRPVRSDLVPNESPDNPLAVASAYDTKPSSPVLGEVFCANVFGHYVLAHELLPLLSRESADQSPGRVVWTSSIEPLARHFRLDDFQGVETEGPYESSKRLTDVLALTSHLPSTRRISEKYFTPEEEETAQRLPVRPSFYLTHPGVVASNLFPVPFPFILFYAYKFALYLARWLGSPWHPVTWYGGAVAPVWLALQDDETLQELDAKKIKWGSAASVTGRAEVKKTEVEGWGWEGAVEDRESLARDPATGVLRKVVGRHPQARDLTPDQIVDFEELGCKVWAEMERLRRQWEGFLEIRGGTSA
;
A
#
# COMPACT_ATOMS: atom_id res chain seq x y z
N MET A 1 25.00 -23.38 3.37
CA MET A 1 23.67 -22.75 3.53
C MET A 1 22.63 -23.82 3.34
N ILE A 2 21.60 -23.87 4.19
CA ILE A 2 20.48 -24.80 4.01
C ILE A 2 19.62 -24.25 2.86
N ALA A 3 19.30 -25.10 1.89
CA ALA A 3 18.45 -24.72 0.77
C ALA A 3 17.06 -24.34 1.27
N ALA A 4 16.52 -23.22 0.78
CA ALA A 4 15.17 -22.81 1.09
C ALA A 4 14.14 -23.77 0.46
N PRO A 5 12.94 -23.93 1.04
CA PRO A 5 11.92 -24.83 0.49
C PRO A 5 11.54 -24.56 -0.96
N TRP A 6 11.60 -23.29 -1.39
CA TRP A 6 11.30 -22.86 -2.76
C TRP A 6 12.48 -23.01 -3.74
N ASP A 7 13.70 -23.32 -3.29
CA ASP A 7 14.87 -23.50 -4.18
C ASP A 7 14.73 -24.74 -5.09
N LYS A 8 13.76 -25.62 -4.80
CA LYS A 8 13.43 -26.79 -5.61
C LYS A 8 12.63 -26.44 -6.87
N VAL A 9 12.14 -25.21 -6.98
CA VAL A 9 11.23 -24.73 -8.03
C VAL A 9 11.97 -23.69 -8.87
N PRO A 10 11.82 -23.66 -10.20
CA PRO A 10 12.53 -22.69 -11.04
C PRO A 10 12.13 -21.24 -10.70
N PRO A 11 13.02 -20.25 -10.88
CA PRO A 11 12.76 -18.86 -10.47
C PRO A 11 11.47 -18.24 -11.03
N HIS A 12 11.06 -18.58 -12.26
CA HIS A 12 9.85 -18.04 -12.90
C HIS A 12 8.54 -18.60 -12.31
N GLU A 13 8.62 -19.65 -11.50
CA GLU A 13 7.49 -20.24 -10.76
C GLU A 13 7.49 -19.80 -9.28
N GLN A 14 8.42 -18.95 -8.87
CA GLN A 14 8.46 -18.36 -7.53
C GLN A 14 7.91 -16.93 -7.57
N LEU A 15 7.11 -16.57 -6.57
CA LEU A 15 6.57 -15.21 -6.42
C LEU A 15 6.85 -14.67 -5.02
N PHE A 16 7.68 -13.62 -4.92
CA PHE A 16 8.04 -12.97 -3.64
C PHE A 16 7.24 -11.68 -3.45
N VAL A 17 6.37 -11.65 -2.44
CA VAL A 17 5.50 -10.49 -2.16
C VAL A 17 5.67 -10.00 -0.72
N LEU A 18 6.00 -8.72 -0.55
CA LEU A 18 6.02 -8.05 0.74
C LEU A 18 4.81 -7.13 0.90
N VAL A 19 4.13 -7.19 2.05
CA VAL A 19 2.93 -6.38 2.34
C VAL A 19 3.12 -5.60 3.63
N THR A 20 3.02 -4.27 3.57
CA THR A 20 3.16 -3.43 4.76
C THR A 20 1.86 -3.34 5.56
N GLY A 21 1.96 -3.39 6.90
CA GLY A 21 0.82 -3.19 7.80
C GLY A 21 -0.23 -4.29 7.69
N ALA A 22 0.21 -5.55 7.69
CA ALA A 22 -0.61 -6.71 7.36
C ALA A 22 -1.28 -7.39 8.57
N ASN A 23 -1.19 -6.81 9.78
CA ASN A 23 -1.70 -7.44 11.00
C ASN A 23 -3.23 -7.37 11.19
N SER A 24 -3.94 -6.59 10.38
CA SER A 24 -5.39 -6.45 10.42
C SER A 24 -5.89 -5.70 9.18
N GLY A 25 -7.21 -5.55 9.05
CA GLY A 25 -7.78 -4.67 8.04
C GLY A 25 -7.46 -5.13 6.62
N VAL A 26 -7.33 -4.15 5.71
CA VAL A 26 -7.05 -4.40 4.29
C VAL A 26 -5.72 -5.12 4.09
N GLY A 27 -4.68 -4.84 4.89
CA GLY A 27 -3.39 -5.51 4.77
C GLY A 27 -3.45 -7.02 5.01
N LEU A 28 -4.23 -7.44 6.02
CA LEU A 28 -4.50 -8.86 6.24
C LEU A 28 -5.33 -9.44 5.08
N GLY A 29 -6.35 -8.72 4.62
CA GLY A 29 -7.16 -9.12 3.47
C GLY A 29 -6.36 -9.24 2.16
N ILE A 30 -5.32 -8.43 1.97
CA ILE A 30 -4.37 -8.55 0.86
C ILE A 30 -3.60 -9.85 0.95
N CYS A 31 -3.12 -10.22 2.14
CA CYS A 31 -2.40 -11.47 2.35
C CYS A 31 -3.29 -12.70 2.12
N GLU A 32 -4.50 -12.71 2.70
CA GLU A 32 -5.49 -13.78 2.48
C GLU A 32 -5.83 -13.95 1.01
N ARG A 33 -6.12 -12.83 0.34
CA ARG A 33 -6.50 -12.86 -1.07
C ARG A 33 -5.34 -13.20 -1.99
N LEU A 34 -4.10 -12.79 -1.69
CA LEU A 34 -2.92 -13.25 -2.41
C LEU A 34 -2.81 -14.76 -2.35
N ILE A 35 -3.03 -15.39 -1.19
CA ILE A 35 -3.02 -16.84 -1.04
C ILE A 35 -4.10 -17.46 -1.95
N ASP A 36 -5.34 -16.98 -1.84
CA ASP A 36 -6.47 -17.57 -2.58
C ASP A 36 -6.31 -17.41 -4.10
N ASP A 37 -6.06 -16.18 -4.57
CA ASP A 37 -5.97 -15.85 -6.00
C ASP A 37 -4.71 -16.48 -6.61
N PHE A 38 -3.59 -16.56 -5.87
CA PHE A 38 -2.40 -17.29 -6.32
C PHE A 38 -2.69 -18.78 -6.53
N LEU A 39 -3.25 -19.45 -5.51
CA LEU A 39 -3.55 -20.88 -5.59
C LEU A 39 -4.59 -21.17 -6.68
N ALA A 40 -5.54 -20.26 -6.89
CA ALA A 40 -6.58 -20.38 -7.89
C ALA A 40 -6.08 -20.16 -9.32
N THR A 41 -5.02 -19.38 -9.54
CA THR A 41 -4.59 -18.96 -10.89
C THR A 41 -3.24 -19.55 -11.32
N ARG A 42 -2.24 -19.60 -10.44
CA ARG A 42 -0.87 -20.02 -10.79
C ARG A 42 -0.70 -21.54 -10.94
N PRO A 43 0.30 -22.01 -11.72
CA PRO A 43 0.60 -23.43 -11.89
C PRO A 43 0.74 -24.18 -10.56
N LEU A 44 0.39 -25.47 -10.53
CA LEU A 44 0.45 -26.30 -9.33
C LEU A 44 1.89 -26.49 -8.79
N SER A 45 2.89 -26.27 -9.63
CA SER A 45 4.32 -26.24 -9.29
C SER A 45 4.77 -24.92 -8.68
N ALA A 46 4.01 -23.83 -8.86
CA ALA A 46 4.42 -22.50 -8.45
C ALA A 46 4.32 -22.29 -6.93
N HIS A 47 5.27 -21.53 -6.40
CA HIS A 47 5.40 -21.21 -4.98
C HIS A 47 5.22 -19.71 -4.70
N LEU A 48 4.44 -19.39 -3.66
CA LEU A 48 4.25 -18.04 -3.14
C LEU A 48 5.08 -17.86 -1.88
N ILE A 49 5.93 -16.84 -1.84
CA ILE A 49 6.67 -16.41 -0.66
C ILE A 49 6.07 -15.08 -0.23
N LEU A 50 5.30 -15.09 0.85
CA LEU A 50 4.54 -13.95 1.33
C LEU A 50 5.12 -13.44 2.65
N ILE A 51 5.45 -12.15 2.67
CA ILE A 51 6.18 -11.47 3.74
C ILE A 51 5.32 -10.33 4.31
N PRO A 52 4.32 -10.61 5.16
CA PRO A 52 3.62 -9.57 5.90
C PRO A 52 4.56 -8.90 6.91
N THR A 53 4.52 -7.57 6.96
CA THR A 53 5.25 -6.79 7.98
C THR A 53 4.32 -6.22 9.04
N THR A 54 4.82 -6.16 10.27
CA THR A 54 4.08 -5.60 11.41
C THR A 54 5.05 -4.89 12.37
N ARG A 55 4.52 -4.06 13.26
CA ARG A 55 5.34 -3.29 14.23
C ARG A 55 5.97 -4.14 15.34
N SER A 56 5.56 -5.40 15.55
CA SER A 56 6.10 -6.22 16.63
C SER A 56 6.12 -7.71 16.31
N VAL A 57 7.04 -8.44 16.94
CA VAL A 57 7.17 -9.90 16.77
C VAL A 57 5.86 -10.60 17.16
N ARG A 58 5.20 -10.17 18.24
CA ARG A 58 3.91 -10.71 18.67
C ARG A 58 2.85 -10.60 17.57
N LYS A 59 2.66 -9.41 17.00
CA LYS A 59 1.70 -9.20 15.90
C LYS A 59 2.08 -10.02 14.67
N SER A 60 3.37 -10.15 14.39
CA SER A 60 3.88 -10.97 13.29
C SER A 60 3.49 -12.44 13.49
N ARG A 61 3.67 -12.99 14.71
CA ARG A 61 3.23 -14.35 15.06
C ARG A 61 1.73 -14.55 14.90
N GLU A 62 0.93 -13.64 15.46
CA GLU A 62 -0.53 -13.69 15.36
C GLU A 62 -1.00 -13.63 13.90
N THR A 63 -0.39 -12.78 13.08
CA THR A 63 -0.67 -12.64 11.64
C THR A 63 -0.34 -13.91 10.88
N ILE A 64 0.88 -14.44 11.05
CA ILE A 64 1.32 -15.66 10.35
C ILE A 64 0.50 -16.87 10.77
N PHE A 65 0.16 -16.97 12.06
CA PHE A 65 -0.74 -18.02 12.55
C PHE A 65 -2.12 -17.94 11.87
N HIS A 66 -2.71 -16.74 11.78
CA HIS A 66 -3.98 -16.54 11.08
C HIS A 66 -3.90 -16.92 9.60
N LEU A 67 -2.83 -16.51 8.90
CA LEU A 67 -2.64 -16.83 7.49
C LEU A 67 -2.43 -18.34 7.25
N LYS A 68 -1.77 -19.05 8.16
CA LYS A 68 -1.68 -20.52 8.13
C LYS A 68 -3.05 -21.18 8.30
N GLN A 69 -3.88 -20.68 9.22
CA GLN A 69 -5.24 -21.18 9.40
C GLN A 69 -6.10 -20.95 8.16
N HIS A 70 -6.03 -19.75 7.57
CA HIS A 70 -6.71 -19.40 6.32
C HIS A 70 -6.25 -20.32 5.18
N LEU A 71 -4.94 -20.50 4.99
CA LEU A 71 -4.37 -21.40 3.98
C LEU A 71 -4.87 -22.84 4.14
N ALA A 72 -4.82 -23.39 5.37
CA ALA A 72 -5.29 -24.74 5.65
C ALA A 72 -6.80 -24.88 5.38
N GLN A 73 -7.60 -23.88 5.74
CA GLN A 73 -9.03 -23.84 5.43
C GLN A 73 -9.27 -23.78 3.92
N THR A 74 -8.57 -22.92 3.18
CA THR A 74 -8.70 -22.81 1.73
C THR A 74 -8.31 -24.12 1.03
N ALA A 75 -7.19 -24.74 1.41
CA ALA A 75 -6.75 -26.03 0.88
C ALA A 75 -7.76 -27.16 1.15
N THR A 76 -8.33 -27.22 2.35
CA THR A 76 -9.26 -28.30 2.71
C THR A 76 -10.67 -28.11 2.17
N THR A 77 -11.13 -26.87 2.00
CA THR A 77 -12.54 -26.58 1.68
C THR A 77 -12.80 -26.24 0.21
N SER A 78 -11.80 -25.73 -0.52
CA SER A 78 -11.99 -25.27 -1.90
C SER A 78 -12.29 -26.40 -2.88
N SER A 79 -13.51 -26.41 -3.43
CA SER A 79 -13.88 -27.32 -4.52
C SER A 79 -13.13 -27.00 -5.81
N ALA A 80 -12.85 -25.72 -6.09
CA ALA A 80 -12.14 -25.30 -7.30
C ALA A 80 -10.70 -25.82 -7.32
N LEU A 81 -9.99 -25.79 -6.18
CA LEU A 81 -8.63 -26.34 -6.09
C LEU A 81 -8.63 -27.86 -6.29
N ARG A 82 -9.56 -28.57 -5.64
CA ARG A 82 -9.76 -30.00 -5.84
C ARG A 82 -10.01 -30.34 -7.32
N SER A 83 -10.95 -29.65 -7.95
CA SER A 83 -11.28 -29.88 -9.36
C SER A 83 -10.10 -29.59 -10.30
N ARG A 84 -9.26 -28.60 -9.97
CA ARG A 84 -8.08 -28.25 -10.76
C ARG A 84 -6.96 -29.29 -10.65
N ALA A 85 -6.72 -29.83 -9.46
CA ALA A 85 -5.65 -30.80 -9.23
C ALA A 85 -6.06 -32.24 -9.59
N GLY A 86 -7.36 -32.55 -9.61
CA GLY A 86 -7.88 -33.86 -9.98
C GLY A 86 -8.02 -34.82 -8.80
N PRO A 87 -8.13 -36.14 -9.06
CA PRO A 87 -8.46 -37.15 -8.06
C PRO A 87 -7.38 -37.32 -6.97
N ASP A 88 -6.13 -36.98 -7.27
CA ASP A 88 -4.98 -37.13 -6.37
C ASP A 88 -4.72 -35.89 -5.51
N TYR A 89 -5.74 -35.02 -5.32
CA TYR A 89 -5.58 -33.79 -4.55
C TYR A 89 -5.32 -34.05 -3.07
N HIS A 90 -4.14 -33.63 -2.60
CA HIS A 90 -3.83 -33.55 -1.18
C HIS A 90 -3.72 -32.07 -0.71
N PRO A 91 -4.45 -31.67 0.35
CA PRO A 91 -4.36 -30.32 0.92
C PRO A 91 -2.94 -29.93 1.36
N ASP A 92 -2.13 -30.91 1.77
CA ASP A 92 -0.75 -30.68 2.22
C ASP A 92 0.15 -30.19 1.08
N ASP A 93 -0.03 -30.71 -0.14
CA ASP A 93 0.70 -30.25 -1.33
C ASP A 93 0.36 -28.79 -1.67
N THR A 94 -0.90 -28.39 -1.45
CA THR A 94 -1.33 -26.99 -1.61
C THR A 94 -0.68 -26.10 -0.56
N THR A 95 -0.64 -26.56 0.69
CA THR A 95 -0.07 -25.82 1.80
C THR A 95 1.45 -25.64 1.64
N ALA A 96 2.15 -26.66 1.14
CA ALA A 96 3.60 -26.64 0.90
C ALA A 96 4.06 -25.60 -0.15
N ARG A 97 3.14 -25.08 -0.96
CA ARG A 97 3.42 -24.06 -1.99
C ARG A 97 3.45 -22.64 -1.44
N VAL A 98 2.97 -22.41 -0.22
CA VAL A 98 2.87 -21.05 0.36
C VAL A 98 3.80 -20.95 1.57
N HIS A 99 4.78 -20.05 1.45
CA HIS A 99 5.81 -19.80 2.46
C HIS A 99 5.54 -18.48 3.14
N LEU A 100 5.31 -18.52 4.45
CA LEU A 100 4.92 -17.36 5.26
C LEU A 100 6.09 -16.95 6.15
N LEU A 101 6.65 -15.77 5.87
CA LEU A 101 7.80 -15.20 6.58
C LEU A 101 7.42 -13.82 7.12
N SER A 102 8.17 -13.26 8.06
CA SER A 102 7.87 -11.89 8.52
C SER A 102 9.12 -11.13 8.95
N VAL A 103 9.02 -9.81 8.85
CA VAL A 103 10.03 -8.86 9.32
C VAL A 103 9.32 -7.69 10.00
N GLN A 104 9.96 -7.11 11.02
CA GLN A 104 9.40 -5.98 11.75
C GLN A 104 9.63 -4.68 11.00
N LEU A 105 8.59 -3.85 10.95
CA LEU A 105 8.63 -2.56 10.29
C LEU A 105 7.72 -1.58 11.04
N ASP A 106 8.29 -0.49 11.52
CA ASP A 106 7.52 0.70 11.91
C ASP A 106 7.85 1.87 10.99
N LEU A 107 6.89 2.24 10.13
CA LEU A 107 7.04 3.34 9.18
C LEU A 107 7.15 4.71 9.85
N CYS A 108 6.79 4.81 11.12
CA CYS A 108 6.95 6.04 11.90
C CYS A 108 8.31 6.13 12.61
N ASP A 109 9.20 5.16 12.40
CA ASP A 109 10.54 5.09 12.98
C ASP A 109 11.55 4.81 11.86
N LEU A 110 12.18 5.87 11.33
CA LEU A 110 13.08 5.75 10.17
C LEU A 110 14.23 4.73 10.41
N PRO A 111 14.92 4.71 11.56
CA PRO A 111 15.83 3.62 11.93
C PRO A 111 15.24 2.21 11.75
N SER A 112 13.99 1.97 12.17
CA SER A 112 13.31 0.70 11.96
C SER A 112 13.17 0.35 10.47
N ILE A 113 12.94 1.34 9.61
CA ILE A 113 12.85 1.16 8.16
C ILE A 113 14.19 0.69 7.57
N TYR A 114 15.29 1.37 7.92
CA TYR A 114 16.63 0.98 7.47
C TYR A 114 17.02 -0.41 8.01
N ALA A 115 16.74 -0.70 9.27
CA ALA A 115 17.00 -2.02 9.85
C ALA A 115 16.21 -3.14 9.16
N CYS A 116 14.95 -2.89 8.82
CA CYS A 116 14.11 -3.79 8.03
C CYS A 116 14.70 -4.02 6.64
N ALA A 117 15.09 -2.96 5.93
CA ALA A 117 15.69 -3.06 4.61
C ALA A 117 17.02 -3.83 4.62
N THR A 118 17.92 -3.53 5.56
CA THR A 118 19.18 -4.28 5.75
C THR A 118 18.92 -5.76 6.02
N THR A 119 17.92 -6.08 6.85
CA THR A 119 17.54 -7.47 7.14
C THR A 119 17.05 -8.20 5.89
N LEU A 120 16.29 -7.54 5.02
CA LEU A 120 15.78 -8.13 3.79
C LEU A 120 16.87 -8.28 2.71
N VAL A 121 17.72 -7.27 2.54
CA VAL A 121 18.75 -7.22 1.48
C VAL A 121 19.95 -8.10 1.81
N ALA A 122 20.50 -7.94 3.01
CA ALA A 122 21.75 -8.59 3.43
C ALA A 122 21.52 -9.75 4.41
N GLY A 123 20.40 -9.72 5.14
CA GLY A 123 20.09 -10.67 6.20
C GLY A 123 19.30 -11.90 5.75
N HIS A 124 18.62 -12.50 6.72
CA HIS A 124 17.74 -13.65 6.55
C HIS A 124 16.45 -13.41 7.33
N ILE A 125 15.33 -13.92 6.85
CA ILE A 125 14.00 -13.82 7.47
C ILE A 125 13.43 -15.21 7.75
N ALA A 126 12.64 -15.33 8.80
CA ALA A 126 12.10 -16.61 9.26
C ALA A 126 10.58 -16.54 9.46
N ASP A 127 9.99 -17.72 9.63
CA ASP A 127 8.64 -17.87 10.15
C ASP A 127 8.65 -17.59 11.67
N PRO A 128 8.01 -16.51 12.14
CA PRO A 128 8.05 -16.16 13.56
C PRO A 128 7.27 -17.14 14.46
N THR A 129 6.44 -18.01 13.88
CA THR A 129 5.65 -19.03 14.59
C THR A 129 6.37 -20.35 14.77
N ALA A 130 7.47 -20.57 14.06
CA ALA A 130 8.29 -21.77 14.15
C ALA A 130 9.76 -21.34 14.34
N PRO A 131 10.15 -20.86 15.53
CA PRO A 131 11.47 -20.27 15.77
C PRO A 131 12.63 -21.27 15.59
N GLU A 132 12.35 -22.57 15.67
CA GLU A 132 13.25 -23.66 15.31
C GLU A 132 13.49 -23.81 13.79
N THR A 133 12.72 -23.13 12.93
CA THR A 133 12.97 -23.12 11.48
C THR A 133 14.13 -22.21 11.13
N HIS A 134 14.91 -22.64 10.14
CA HIS A 134 16.09 -21.89 9.71
C HIS A 134 15.66 -20.61 8.98
N PRO A 135 16.31 -19.46 9.24
CA PRO A 135 16.03 -18.23 8.52
C PRO A 135 16.56 -18.34 7.09
N TYR A 136 15.84 -17.74 6.14
CA TYR A 136 16.12 -17.83 4.70
C TYR A 136 16.50 -16.48 4.13
N LYS A 137 17.43 -16.49 3.16
CA LYS A 137 17.73 -15.32 2.33
C LYS A 137 16.76 -15.28 1.14
N ILE A 138 16.17 -14.12 0.89
CA ILE A 138 15.35 -13.92 -0.31
C ILE A 138 16.23 -13.39 -1.46
N PRO A 139 16.04 -13.88 -2.71
CA PRO A 139 16.87 -13.44 -3.83
C PRO A 139 16.37 -12.14 -4.47
N ARG A 140 15.08 -11.83 -4.32
CA ARG A 140 14.40 -10.68 -4.93
C ARG A 140 13.05 -10.42 -4.27
N LEU A 141 12.43 -9.30 -4.62
CA LEU A 141 11.01 -9.02 -4.40
C LEU A 141 10.33 -8.78 -5.75
N ASP A 142 9.29 -9.53 -6.05
CA ASP A 142 8.50 -9.37 -7.28
C ASP A 142 7.41 -8.32 -7.10
N SER A 143 6.85 -8.22 -5.89
CA SER A 143 5.89 -7.18 -5.55
C SER A 143 6.05 -6.67 -4.12
N LEU A 144 5.96 -5.36 -3.97
CA LEU A 144 5.96 -4.63 -2.70
C LEU A 144 4.66 -3.83 -2.61
N ILE A 145 3.77 -4.21 -1.69
CA ILE A 145 2.44 -3.61 -1.55
C ILE A 145 2.45 -2.69 -0.31
N PHE A 146 2.38 -1.39 -0.57
CA PHE A 146 2.31 -0.34 0.45
C PHE A 146 0.87 -0.11 0.88
N ASN A 147 0.44 -0.84 1.91
CA ASN A 147 -0.91 -0.76 2.47
C ASN A 147 -0.94 0.01 3.81
N ALA A 148 0.13 -0.07 4.61
CA ALA A 148 0.15 0.54 5.93
C ALA A 148 -0.16 2.04 5.87
N GLY A 149 -0.86 2.52 6.89
CA GLY A 149 -1.21 3.92 6.97
C GLY A 149 -2.36 4.17 7.93
N PHE A 150 -2.54 5.42 8.30
CA PHE A 150 -3.63 5.84 9.17
C PHE A 150 -4.04 7.29 8.88
N GLY A 151 -5.22 7.68 9.38
CA GLY A 151 -5.85 8.96 9.04
C GLY A 151 -5.54 10.14 9.96
N GLY A 152 -4.99 9.91 11.16
CA GLY A 152 -4.83 10.96 12.18
C GLY A 152 -6.16 11.51 12.74
N TRP A 153 -7.27 10.77 12.57
CA TRP A 153 -8.60 11.25 12.97
C TRP A 153 -8.80 11.22 14.49
N THR A 154 -9.45 12.26 15.00
CA THR A 154 -9.80 12.43 16.42
C THR A 154 -11.27 12.20 16.69
N GLY A 155 -12.12 12.25 15.65
CA GLY A 155 -13.55 12.06 15.79
C GLY A 155 -14.32 12.35 14.51
N LEU A 156 -15.63 12.50 14.65
CA LEU A 156 -16.56 12.81 13.57
C LEU A 156 -17.36 14.08 13.92
N ASP A 157 -17.54 14.96 12.95
CA ASP A 157 -18.52 16.05 13.01
C ASP A 157 -19.91 15.48 12.74
N TRP A 158 -20.61 15.11 13.82
CA TRP A 158 -21.95 14.55 13.73
C TRP A 158 -22.97 15.51 13.11
N ALA A 159 -22.89 16.81 13.41
CA ALA A 159 -23.79 17.80 12.84
C ALA A 159 -23.56 17.95 11.33
N GLY A 160 -22.28 18.01 10.92
CA GLY A 160 -21.87 18.00 9.52
C GLY A 160 -22.27 16.73 8.78
N LEU A 161 -22.19 15.56 9.43
CA LEU A 161 -22.67 14.28 8.88
C LEU A 161 -24.17 14.34 8.58
N PHE A 162 -25.01 14.65 9.57
CA PHE A 162 -26.47 14.68 9.38
C PHE A 162 -26.85 15.72 8.33
N THR A 163 -26.29 16.92 8.42
CA THR A 163 -26.53 17.99 7.43
C THR A 163 -26.13 17.56 6.03
N SER A 164 -24.99 16.90 5.88
CA SER A 164 -24.51 16.40 4.58
C SER A 164 -25.41 15.30 4.02
N ILE A 165 -25.94 14.40 4.86
CA ILE A 165 -26.88 13.35 4.41
C ILE A 165 -28.14 14.00 3.82
N PHE A 166 -28.70 15.02 4.48
CA PHE A 166 -29.90 15.72 3.99
C PHE A 166 -29.64 16.60 2.77
N THR A 167 -28.45 17.22 2.66
CA THR A 167 -28.14 18.19 1.59
C THR A 167 -27.50 17.57 0.35
N LYS A 168 -26.65 16.55 0.52
CA LYS A 168 -25.87 15.91 -0.57
C LYS A 168 -26.38 14.51 -0.91
N GLY A 169 -27.24 13.94 -0.06
CA GLY A 169 -27.71 12.57 -0.18
C GLY A 169 -26.76 11.55 0.44
N LEU A 170 -27.28 10.34 0.68
CA LEU A 170 -26.57 9.28 1.40
C LEU A 170 -25.31 8.79 0.64
N LEU A 171 -25.43 8.57 -0.67
CA LEU A 171 -24.38 7.93 -1.46
C LEU A 171 -23.09 8.77 -1.56
N PRO A 172 -23.15 10.09 -1.89
CA PRO A 172 -21.95 10.93 -1.88
C PRO A 172 -21.30 11.02 -0.50
N VAL A 173 -22.09 11.06 0.58
CA VAL A 173 -21.58 11.17 1.95
C VAL A 173 -20.85 9.91 2.41
N LEU A 174 -21.35 8.72 2.04
CA LEU A 174 -20.70 7.45 2.37
C LEU A 174 -19.48 7.16 1.50
N THR A 175 -19.42 7.73 0.29
CA THR A 175 -18.30 7.54 -0.65
C THR A 175 -17.17 8.56 -0.44
N TRP A 176 -17.52 9.83 -0.22
CA TRP A 176 -16.60 10.96 -0.03
C TRP A 176 -16.95 11.75 1.24
N PRO A 177 -16.75 11.14 2.41
CA PRO A 177 -17.05 11.75 3.70
C PRO A 177 -16.27 13.04 3.94
N SER A 178 -16.98 14.14 4.24
CA SER A 178 -16.39 15.46 4.58
C SER A 178 -16.57 15.85 6.05
N PHE A 179 -16.82 14.87 6.92
CA PHE A 179 -17.16 15.07 8.34
C PHE A 179 -16.14 14.42 9.28
N LYS A 180 -15.00 13.99 8.74
CA LYS A 180 -13.90 13.43 9.54
C LYS A 180 -13.12 14.59 10.16
N LEU A 181 -12.87 14.49 11.46
CA LEU A 181 -12.05 15.46 12.17
C LEU A 181 -10.67 14.86 12.38
N ALA A 182 -9.62 15.57 12.00
CA ALA A 182 -8.23 15.24 12.31
C ALA A 182 -7.59 16.29 13.20
N ARG A 183 -6.46 15.95 13.82
CA ARG A 183 -5.67 16.90 14.62
C ARG A 183 -4.47 17.40 13.80
N PRO A 184 -4.43 18.68 13.40
CA PRO A 184 -3.21 19.30 12.89
C PRO A 184 -2.07 19.26 13.92
N GLY A 185 -0.83 19.36 13.45
CA GLY A 185 0.36 19.52 14.29
C GLY A 185 0.97 18.22 14.82
N ALA A 186 0.60 17.05 14.29
CA ALA A 186 1.19 15.78 14.70
C ALA A 186 2.57 15.55 14.06
N VAL A 187 3.63 15.81 14.82
CA VAL A 187 5.03 15.65 14.41
C VAL A 187 5.69 14.54 15.23
N LEU A 188 6.38 13.60 14.58
CA LEU A 188 6.93 12.39 15.21
C LEU A 188 8.05 12.69 16.21
N ASN A 189 9.02 13.50 15.81
CA ASN A 189 10.21 13.85 16.59
C ASN A 189 9.97 14.96 17.64
N GLN A 190 8.72 15.38 17.84
CA GLN A 190 8.32 16.35 18.87
C GLN A 190 7.39 15.72 19.92
N ARG A 191 7.22 14.40 19.91
CA ARG A 191 6.41 13.69 20.89
C ARG A 191 7.14 13.54 22.23
N PRO A 192 6.49 13.84 23.37
CA PRO A 192 6.90 13.22 24.62
C PRO A 192 6.68 11.71 24.51
N VAL A 193 7.65 10.94 24.98
CA VAL A 193 7.65 9.47 24.94
C VAL A 193 6.35 8.92 25.49
N ARG A 194 5.64 8.12 24.67
CA ARG A 194 4.39 7.45 25.07
C ARG A 194 4.71 6.33 26.06
N SER A 195 4.35 6.52 27.33
CA SER A 195 4.57 5.57 28.43
C SER A 195 3.80 4.25 28.30
N ASP A 196 2.86 4.17 27.36
CA ASP A 196 1.94 3.07 27.10
C ASP A 196 2.47 1.99 26.15
N LEU A 197 3.66 2.18 25.56
CA LEU A 197 4.33 1.21 24.67
C LEU A 197 5.58 0.57 25.29
N VAL A 198 5.85 0.81 26.57
CA VAL A 198 6.95 0.19 27.31
C VAL A 198 6.40 -1.01 28.09
N PRO A 199 6.71 -2.27 27.71
CA PRO A 199 6.60 -3.38 28.65
C PRO A 199 7.61 -3.12 29.76
N ASN A 200 7.14 -2.94 30.99
CA ASN A 200 8.02 -3.00 32.15
C ASN A 200 8.75 -4.35 32.13
N GLU A 201 10.09 -4.27 32.23
CA GLU A 201 11.00 -5.37 32.55
C GLU A 201 11.37 -6.33 31.40
N SER A 202 12.21 -5.87 30.48
CA SER A 202 13.18 -6.75 29.81
C SER A 202 14.50 -6.00 29.58
N PRO A 203 15.65 -6.47 30.13
CA PRO A 203 16.95 -5.82 29.94
C PRO A 203 17.46 -5.85 28.48
N ASP A 204 16.85 -6.68 27.63
CA ASP A 204 17.30 -6.93 26.24
C ASP A 204 16.39 -6.26 25.19
N ASN A 205 15.65 -5.22 25.56
CA ASN A 205 14.81 -4.49 24.60
C ASN A 205 15.68 -3.53 23.74
N PRO A 206 15.79 -3.72 22.42
CA PRO A 206 16.51 -2.79 21.53
C PRO A 206 15.85 -1.41 21.41
N LEU A 207 14.66 -1.21 22.02
CA LEU A 207 13.95 0.07 22.11
C LEU A 207 14.18 0.80 23.46
N ALA A 208 15.32 0.57 24.11
CA ALA A 208 15.63 1.17 25.40
C ALA A 208 15.65 2.72 25.36
N VAL A 209 15.25 3.30 26.50
CA VAL A 209 15.00 4.72 26.83
C VAL A 209 16.12 5.72 26.45
N ALA A 210 17.27 5.25 25.97
CA ALA A 210 18.35 6.10 25.46
C ALA A 210 17.97 6.89 24.19
N SER A 211 17.00 6.43 23.39
CA SER A 211 16.51 7.17 22.21
C SER A 211 15.47 8.25 22.55
N ALA A 212 15.03 8.34 23.80
CA ALA A 212 13.81 9.02 24.19
C ALA A 212 14.03 10.47 24.70
N TYR A 213 15.30 10.90 24.82
CA TYR A 213 15.66 12.22 25.36
C TYR A 213 16.58 13.06 24.46
N ASP A 214 16.90 12.65 23.23
CA ASP A 214 17.60 13.53 22.28
C ASP A 214 16.60 14.28 21.39
N THR A 215 15.60 14.95 21.99
CA THR A 215 14.92 16.06 21.32
C THR A 215 15.87 17.25 21.27
N LYS A 216 16.93 17.13 20.47
CA LYS A 216 17.69 18.30 20.06
C LYS A 216 16.69 19.27 19.44
N PRO A 217 16.65 20.55 19.85
CA PRO A 217 15.85 21.59 19.18
C PRO A 217 16.23 21.81 17.70
N SER A 218 17.11 20.97 17.13
CA SER A 218 17.61 20.97 15.75
C SER A 218 17.14 19.78 14.89
N SER A 219 16.27 18.88 15.37
CA SER A 219 15.79 17.76 14.56
C SER A 219 14.82 18.23 13.45
N PRO A 220 14.99 17.81 12.17
CA PRO A 220 14.08 18.18 11.08
C PRO A 220 12.63 17.79 11.37
N VAL A 221 11.64 18.55 10.92
CA VAL A 221 10.23 18.18 11.13
C VAL A 221 9.88 16.92 10.32
N LEU A 222 9.18 15.97 10.96
CA LEU A 222 8.57 14.82 10.30
C LEU A 222 7.10 14.65 10.71
N GLY A 223 6.20 15.04 9.82
CA GLY A 223 4.76 14.86 9.98
C GLY A 223 4.39 13.39 10.10
N GLU A 224 3.58 13.03 11.09
CA GLU A 224 3.28 11.63 11.42
C GLU A 224 2.48 10.92 10.33
N VAL A 225 1.39 11.53 9.89
CA VAL A 225 0.51 10.96 8.85
C VAL A 225 1.26 10.87 7.52
N PHE A 226 2.02 11.91 7.18
CA PHE A 226 2.91 11.92 6.01
C PHE A 226 3.94 10.80 6.06
N CYS A 227 4.61 10.62 7.20
CA CYS A 227 5.60 9.56 7.38
C CYS A 227 4.99 8.16 7.24
N ALA A 228 3.91 7.90 7.97
CA ALA A 228 3.24 6.59 7.94
C ALA A 228 2.65 6.23 6.57
N ASN A 229 2.10 7.22 5.84
CA ASN A 229 1.37 6.96 4.60
C ASN A 229 2.27 7.02 3.36
N VAL A 230 3.31 7.85 3.37
CA VAL A 230 4.13 8.13 2.17
C VAL A 230 5.63 8.04 2.43
N PHE A 231 6.18 8.86 3.31
CA PHE A 231 7.64 9.04 3.37
C PHE A 231 8.38 7.80 3.87
N GLY A 232 7.85 7.11 4.88
CA GLY A 232 8.43 5.84 5.33
C GLY A 232 8.42 4.77 4.23
N HIS A 233 7.35 4.71 3.44
CA HIS A 233 7.28 3.82 2.27
C HIS A 233 8.25 4.24 1.16
N TYR A 234 8.40 5.54 0.93
CA TYR A 234 9.34 6.08 -0.06
C TYR A 234 10.77 5.68 0.27
N VAL A 235 11.20 5.83 1.53
CA VAL A 235 12.50 5.37 2.03
C VAL A 235 12.61 3.86 1.90
N LEU A 236 11.61 3.09 2.34
CA LEU A 236 11.64 1.63 2.27
C LEU A 236 11.82 1.11 0.83
N ALA A 237 11.09 1.65 -0.16
CA ALA A 237 11.24 1.23 -1.55
C ALA A 237 12.63 1.53 -2.11
N HIS A 238 13.23 2.66 -1.73
CA HIS A 238 14.58 3.03 -2.15
C HIS A 238 15.62 2.04 -1.60
N GLU A 239 15.56 1.76 -0.29
CA GLU A 239 16.50 0.83 0.34
C GLU A 239 16.31 -0.63 -0.12
N LEU A 240 15.13 -0.97 -0.67
CA LEU A 240 14.85 -2.28 -1.25
C LEU A 240 15.15 -2.37 -2.76
N LEU A 241 15.72 -1.33 -3.39
CA LEU A 241 16.14 -1.40 -4.79
C LEU A 241 17.02 -2.60 -5.16
N PRO A 242 17.95 -3.08 -4.30
CA PRO A 242 18.73 -4.29 -4.60
C PRO A 242 17.87 -5.57 -4.77
N LEU A 243 16.67 -5.60 -4.22
CA LEU A 243 15.71 -6.71 -4.36
C LEU A 243 14.64 -6.46 -5.43
N LEU A 244 14.36 -5.19 -5.74
CA LEU A 244 13.30 -4.77 -6.67
C LEU A 244 13.81 -4.58 -8.11
N SER A 245 15.08 -4.21 -8.28
CA SER A 245 15.69 -3.98 -9.59
C SER A 245 16.03 -5.31 -10.28
N ARG A 246 16.21 -5.29 -11.61
CA ARG A 246 16.48 -6.48 -12.44
C ARG A 246 17.72 -6.30 -13.30
N GLU A 247 18.31 -7.42 -13.70
CA GLU A 247 19.52 -7.47 -14.52
C GLU A 247 19.21 -7.20 -15.99
N SER A 248 18.08 -7.74 -16.49
CA SER A 248 17.63 -7.58 -17.87
C SER A 248 16.17 -7.12 -17.96
N ALA A 249 15.85 -6.41 -19.05
CA ALA A 249 14.48 -6.01 -19.39
C ALA A 249 13.59 -7.20 -19.80
N ASP A 250 14.18 -8.37 -20.07
CA ASP A 250 13.45 -9.61 -20.32
C ASP A 250 12.85 -10.21 -19.05
N GLN A 251 13.30 -9.74 -17.87
CA GLN A 251 12.76 -10.17 -16.59
C GLN A 251 11.55 -9.31 -16.21
N SER A 252 10.57 -9.95 -15.56
CA SER A 252 9.45 -9.21 -14.96
C SER A 252 9.99 -8.15 -13.99
N PRO A 253 9.68 -6.85 -14.21
CA PRO A 253 10.18 -5.78 -13.36
C PRO A 253 9.56 -5.90 -11.97
N GLY A 254 10.33 -5.61 -10.93
CA GLY A 254 9.79 -5.50 -9.58
C GLY A 254 8.65 -4.47 -9.53
N ARG A 255 7.59 -4.76 -8.79
CA ARG A 255 6.38 -3.92 -8.73
C ARG A 255 6.27 -3.28 -7.35
N VAL A 256 6.08 -1.96 -7.30
CA VAL A 256 5.74 -1.23 -6.07
C VAL A 256 4.32 -0.71 -6.20
N VAL A 257 3.41 -1.27 -5.40
CA VAL A 257 1.97 -0.97 -5.45
C VAL A 257 1.62 -0.03 -4.31
N TRP A 258 1.38 1.23 -4.64
CA TRP A 258 0.99 2.27 -3.69
C TRP A 258 -0.51 2.22 -3.40
N THR A 259 -0.89 2.22 -2.11
CA THR A 259 -2.30 2.29 -1.70
C THR A 259 -2.68 3.72 -1.33
N SER A 260 -3.44 4.36 -2.21
CA SER A 260 -4.08 5.64 -2.00
C SER A 260 -5.51 5.48 -1.44
N SER A 261 -6.35 6.51 -1.58
CA SER A 261 -7.77 6.54 -1.22
C SER A 261 -8.60 7.03 -2.41
N ILE A 262 -9.92 6.87 -2.37
CA ILE A 262 -10.84 7.48 -3.34
C ILE A 262 -11.07 8.98 -3.09
N GLU A 263 -10.71 9.47 -1.90
CA GLU A 263 -11.00 10.82 -1.40
C GLU A 263 -10.06 11.97 -1.79
N PRO A 264 -8.78 11.78 -2.17
CA PRO A 264 -7.86 12.88 -2.31
C PRO A 264 -8.19 13.74 -3.54
N LEU A 265 -8.57 14.99 -3.28
CA LEU A 265 -8.78 16.04 -4.27
C LEU A 265 -7.61 17.02 -4.24
N ALA A 266 -7.43 17.78 -5.31
CA ALA A 266 -6.31 18.72 -5.48
C ALA A 266 -6.22 19.72 -4.32
N ARG A 267 -7.36 20.21 -3.82
CA ARG A 267 -7.43 21.16 -2.69
C ARG A 267 -6.84 20.66 -1.38
N HIS A 268 -6.68 19.34 -1.20
CA HIS A 268 -6.19 18.79 0.07
C HIS A 268 -4.67 18.85 0.19
N PHE A 269 -3.94 19.01 -0.92
CA PHE A 269 -2.48 19.05 -0.94
C PHE A 269 -1.99 20.46 -1.26
N ARG A 270 -1.10 20.97 -0.41
CA ARG A 270 -0.43 22.24 -0.63
C ARG A 270 1.08 22.04 -0.56
N LEU A 271 1.82 22.65 -1.48
CA LEU A 271 3.28 22.51 -1.54
C LEU A 271 3.99 23.21 -0.37
N ASP A 272 3.40 24.26 0.18
CA ASP A 272 3.94 24.98 1.34
C ASP A 272 3.75 24.22 2.67
N ASP A 273 2.71 23.37 2.76
CA ASP A 273 2.49 22.40 3.83
C ASP A 273 2.69 20.96 3.31
N PHE A 274 3.86 20.69 2.72
CA PHE A 274 4.16 19.44 2.02
C PHE A 274 3.93 18.18 2.86
N GLN A 275 4.27 18.26 4.15
CA GLN A 275 4.11 17.15 5.09
C GLN A 275 2.71 17.09 5.74
N GLY A 276 1.81 18.02 5.40
CA GLY A 276 0.45 18.07 5.91
C GLY A 276 0.38 18.24 7.43
N VAL A 277 1.27 19.05 8.00
CA VAL A 277 1.32 19.30 9.45
C VAL A 277 0.34 20.40 9.85
N GLU A 278 0.09 21.37 8.98
CA GLU A 278 -0.80 22.50 9.26
C GLU A 278 -2.25 22.25 8.84
N THR A 279 -2.46 21.37 7.86
CA THR A 279 -3.79 21.05 7.31
C THR A 279 -4.69 20.27 8.28
N GLU A 280 -6.01 20.51 8.17
CA GLU A 280 -7.05 19.72 8.85
C GLU A 280 -7.36 18.40 8.13
N GLY A 281 -6.81 18.18 6.93
CA GLY A 281 -6.93 16.94 6.14
C GLY A 281 -5.58 16.26 5.86
N PRO A 282 -4.78 15.89 6.88
CA PRO A 282 -3.44 15.32 6.68
C PRO A 282 -3.49 13.98 5.94
N TYR A 283 -4.56 13.19 6.14
CA TYR A 283 -4.77 11.95 5.42
C TYR A 283 -4.95 12.19 3.93
N GLU A 284 -5.90 13.05 3.56
CA GLU A 284 -6.22 13.38 2.18
C GLU A 284 -5.04 14.05 1.47
N SER A 285 -4.30 14.93 2.18
CA SER A 285 -3.04 15.52 1.71
C SER A 285 -2.01 14.44 1.36
N SER A 286 -1.73 13.51 2.30
CA SER A 286 -0.77 12.42 2.09
C SER A 286 -1.16 11.48 0.94
N LYS A 287 -2.46 11.21 0.77
CA LYS A 287 -2.98 10.35 -0.30
C LYS A 287 -2.96 11.06 -1.65
N ARG A 288 -3.17 12.38 -1.69
CA ARG A 288 -2.98 13.18 -2.90
C ARG A 288 -1.52 13.20 -3.34
N LEU A 289 -0.59 13.36 -2.40
CA LEU A 289 0.84 13.26 -2.67
C LEU A 289 1.23 11.88 -3.20
N THR A 290 0.63 10.80 -2.66
CA THR A 290 0.80 9.43 -3.18
C THR A 290 0.33 9.30 -4.63
N ASP A 291 -0.84 9.87 -4.97
CA ASP A 291 -1.36 9.85 -6.34
C ASP A 291 -0.38 10.51 -7.32
N VAL A 292 0.08 11.72 -6.99
CA VAL A 292 1.03 12.48 -7.82
C VAL A 292 2.35 11.71 -7.96
N LEU A 293 2.91 11.21 -6.86
CA LEU A 293 4.19 10.50 -6.87
C LEU A 293 4.14 9.24 -7.74
N ALA A 294 3.12 8.40 -7.56
CA ALA A 294 3.00 7.13 -8.28
C ALA A 294 2.72 7.34 -9.78
N LEU A 295 1.75 8.19 -10.12
CA LEU A 295 1.34 8.42 -11.52
C LEU A 295 2.41 9.15 -12.33
N THR A 296 3.23 9.98 -11.69
CA THR A 296 4.28 10.72 -12.40
C THR A 296 5.63 10.00 -12.43
N SER A 297 5.79 8.87 -11.73
CA SER A 297 7.06 8.13 -11.60
C SER A 297 7.73 7.66 -12.91
N HIS A 298 6.93 7.47 -13.96
CA HIS A 298 7.36 6.95 -15.24
C HIS A 298 7.45 8.02 -16.34
N LEU A 299 7.04 9.26 -16.03
CA LEU A 299 6.97 10.32 -17.02
C LEU A 299 8.36 10.86 -17.40
N PRO A 300 8.57 11.26 -18.67
CA PRO A 300 9.82 11.90 -19.07
C PRO A 300 10.12 13.20 -18.31
N SER A 301 9.08 13.96 -17.92
CA SER A 301 9.18 15.24 -17.21
C SER A 301 9.81 15.10 -15.83
N THR A 302 9.43 14.07 -15.07
CA THR A 302 9.96 13.78 -13.72
C THR A 302 11.23 12.94 -13.73
N ARG A 303 11.52 12.23 -14.84
CA ARG A 303 12.64 11.28 -14.95
C ARG A 303 13.96 11.87 -14.47
N ARG A 304 14.29 13.09 -14.87
CA ARG A 304 15.56 13.76 -14.50
C ARG A 304 15.76 13.87 -12.98
N ILE A 305 14.67 13.94 -12.22
CA ILE A 305 14.68 14.09 -10.76
C ILE A 305 14.57 12.70 -10.11
N SER A 306 13.67 11.86 -10.60
CA SER A 306 13.39 10.54 -10.02
C SER A 306 14.48 9.49 -10.31
N GLU A 307 15.31 9.68 -11.35
CA GLU A 307 16.31 8.68 -11.78
C GLU A 307 17.28 8.30 -10.65
N LYS A 308 17.73 9.28 -9.85
CA LYS A 308 18.58 9.02 -8.68
C LYS A 308 17.88 8.17 -7.63
N TYR A 309 16.58 8.39 -7.42
CA TYR A 309 15.79 7.58 -6.50
C TYR A 309 15.67 6.12 -6.95
N PHE A 310 15.72 5.84 -8.24
CA PHE A 310 15.58 4.48 -8.79
C PHE A 310 16.92 3.77 -9.04
N THR A 311 18.03 4.39 -8.67
CA THR A 311 19.37 3.82 -8.83
C THR A 311 19.84 3.29 -7.49
N PRO A 312 20.23 2.00 -7.38
CA PRO A 312 20.86 1.50 -6.16
C PRO A 312 22.08 2.34 -5.78
N GLU A 313 22.31 2.52 -4.49
CA GLU A 313 23.33 3.46 -4.03
C GLU A 313 24.75 2.90 -4.12
N GLU A 314 24.89 1.58 -4.08
CA GLU A 314 26.14 0.90 -4.41
C GLU A 314 26.30 0.83 -5.94
N GLU A 315 27.38 1.45 -6.45
CA GLU A 315 27.66 1.53 -7.89
C GLU A 315 27.73 0.14 -8.57
N GLU A 316 28.35 -0.84 -7.92
CA GLU A 316 28.42 -2.23 -8.44
C GLU A 316 27.02 -2.85 -8.55
N THR A 317 26.17 -2.64 -7.54
CA THR A 317 24.78 -3.11 -7.55
C THR A 317 23.95 -2.38 -8.60
N ALA A 318 24.16 -1.07 -8.79
CA ALA A 318 23.49 -0.28 -9.82
C ALA A 318 23.85 -0.72 -11.25
N GLN A 319 25.12 -1.03 -11.49
CA GLN A 319 25.59 -1.54 -12.78
C GLN A 319 25.04 -2.94 -13.07
N ARG A 320 24.94 -3.79 -12.04
CA ARG A 320 24.40 -5.15 -12.18
C ARG A 320 22.88 -5.17 -12.36
N LEU A 321 22.16 -4.24 -11.74
CA LEU A 321 20.68 -4.21 -11.73
C LEU A 321 20.14 -2.92 -12.39
N PRO A 322 20.34 -2.71 -13.69
CA PRO A 322 19.98 -1.45 -14.36
C PRO A 322 18.47 -1.26 -14.56
N VAL A 323 17.66 -2.32 -14.45
CA VAL A 323 16.22 -2.24 -14.69
C VAL A 323 15.49 -1.89 -13.39
N ARG A 324 15.00 -0.66 -13.32
CA ARG A 324 14.24 -0.14 -12.17
C ARG A 324 12.87 -0.80 -12.00
N PRO A 325 12.32 -0.83 -10.77
CA PRO A 325 10.95 -1.27 -10.54
C PRO A 325 9.90 -0.32 -11.15
N SER A 326 8.68 -0.85 -11.33
CA SER A 326 7.51 -0.11 -11.78
C SER A 326 6.61 0.27 -10.61
N PHE A 327 6.16 1.51 -10.58
CA PHE A 327 5.19 1.98 -9.60
C PHE A 327 3.77 1.86 -10.17
N TYR A 328 2.85 1.36 -9.34
CA TYR A 328 1.43 1.27 -9.63
C TYR A 328 0.63 1.90 -8.50
N LEU A 329 -0.58 2.35 -8.80
CA LEU A 329 -1.44 3.06 -7.86
C LEU A 329 -2.77 2.35 -7.67
N THR A 330 -3.19 2.20 -6.41
CA THR A 330 -4.46 1.57 -6.04
C THR A 330 -5.24 2.36 -5.02
N HIS A 331 -6.50 1.99 -4.78
CA HIS A 331 -7.20 2.30 -3.54
C HIS A 331 -8.18 1.17 -3.17
N PRO A 332 -8.47 0.96 -1.88
CA PRO A 332 -9.27 -0.18 -1.42
C PRO A 332 -10.79 0.03 -1.53
N GLY A 333 -11.23 1.12 -2.17
CA GLY A 333 -12.61 1.61 -2.03
C GLY A 333 -12.92 1.98 -0.57
N VAL A 334 -14.19 1.83 -0.19
CA VAL A 334 -14.71 2.09 1.16
C VAL A 334 -14.96 0.75 1.84
N VAL A 335 -14.17 0.49 2.88
CA VAL A 335 -14.24 -0.73 3.70
C VAL A 335 -14.66 -0.39 5.13
N ALA A 336 -15.39 -1.29 5.77
CA ALA A 336 -15.76 -1.18 7.17
C ALA A 336 -14.54 -1.46 8.04
N SER A 337 -13.89 -0.42 8.58
CA SER A 337 -12.75 -0.57 9.50
C SER A 337 -12.99 0.17 10.82
N ASN A 338 -12.25 -0.22 11.85
CA ASN A 338 -12.29 0.42 13.18
C ASN A 338 -11.47 1.72 13.21
N LEU A 339 -11.35 2.43 12.09
CA LEU A 339 -10.42 3.56 11.95
C LEU A 339 -10.93 4.84 12.63
N PHE A 340 -12.20 4.90 13.06
CA PHE A 340 -12.79 6.03 13.76
C PHE A 340 -13.02 5.73 15.25
N PRO A 341 -12.48 6.56 16.17
CA PRO A 341 -12.85 6.50 17.58
C PRO A 341 -14.25 7.09 17.75
N VAL A 342 -15.25 6.24 18.08
CA VAL A 342 -16.64 6.67 18.23
C VAL A 342 -17.27 6.13 19.53
N PRO A 343 -18.17 6.89 20.19
CA PRO A 343 -18.92 6.40 21.33
C PRO A 343 -19.84 5.23 20.91
N PHE A 344 -19.99 4.22 21.78
CA PHE A 344 -20.71 2.96 21.50
C PHE A 344 -20.21 2.23 20.24
N PRO A 345 -18.92 1.82 20.21
CA PRO A 345 -18.26 1.35 18.99
C PRO A 345 -18.95 0.14 18.35
N PHE A 346 -19.55 -0.74 19.14
CA PHE A 346 -20.20 -1.95 18.62
C PHE A 346 -21.45 -1.64 17.79
N ILE A 347 -22.40 -0.87 18.33
CA ILE A 347 -23.66 -0.55 17.62
C ILE A 347 -23.36 0.27 16.37
N LEU A 348 -22.50 1.28 16.52
CA LEU A 348 -22.18 2.20 15.45
C LEU A 348 -21.35 1.54 14.34
N PHE A 349 -20.49 0.57 14.67
CA PHE A 349 -19.78 -0.21 13.67
C PHE A 349 -20.73 -1.04 12.80
N TYR A 350 -21.71 -1.73 13.40
CA TYR A 350 -22.70 -2.48 12.62
C TYR A 350 -23.60 -1.58 11.79
N ALA A 351 -24.04 -0.44 12.34
CA ALA A 351 -24.81 0.55 11.59
C ALA A 351 -24.00 1.13 10.41
N TYR A 352 -22.72 1.46 10.62
CA TYR A 352 -21.82 1.90 9.57
C TYR A 352 -21.64 0.84 8.49
N LYS A 353 -21.35 -0.41 8.88
CA LYS A 353 -21.21 -1.54 7.93
C LYS A 353 -22.49 -1.74 7.12
N PHE A 354 -23.67 -1.65 7.77
CA PHE A 354 -24.95 -1.70 7.07
C PHE A 354 -25.12 -0.54 6.08
N ALA A 355 -24.76 0.68 6.47
CA ALA A 355 -24.80 1.84 5.58
C ALA A 355 -23.91 1.65 4.33
N LEU A 356 -22.72 1.07 4.49
CA LEU A 356 -21.85 0.74 3.35
C LEU A 356 -22.48 -0.30 2.42
N TYR A 357 -23.13 -1.34 2.97
CA TYR A 357 -23.85 -2.31 2.15
C TYR A 357 -25.03 -1.67 1.42
N LEU A 358 -25.76 -0.76 2.07
CA LEU A 358 -26.82 0.00 1.45
C LEU A 358 -26.28 0.85 0.28
N ALA A 359 -25.15 1.53 0.47
CA ALA A 359 -24.49 2.28 -0.60
C ALA A 359 -24.12 1.39 -1.81
N ARG A 360 -23.61 0.18 -1.55
CA ARG A 360 -23.35 -0.82 -2.59
C ARG A 360 -24.63 -1.24 -3.32
N TRP A 361 -25.71 -1.52 -2.59
CA TRP A 361 -26.99 -1.91 -3.19
C TRP A 361 -27.64 -0.80 -4.01
N LEU A 362 -27.36 0.46 -3.66
CA LEU A 362 -27.73 1.64 -4.45
C LEU A 362 -26.80 1.88 -5.66
N GLY A 363 -25.92 0.93 -5.99
CA GLY A 363 -25.15 0.94 -7.23
C GLY A 363 -23.76 1.57 -7.14
N SER A 364 -23.26 1.92 -5.94
CA SER A 364 -21.89 2.44 -5.83
C SER A 364 -20.85 1.32 -6.00
N PRO A 365 -19.93 1.44 -6.97
CA PRO A 365 -18.86 0.48 -7.16
C PRO A 365 -17.85 0.51 -6.01
N TRP A 366 -17.73 1.63 -5.31
CA TRP A 366 -16.63 1.89 -4.39
C TRP A 366 -16.85 1.32 -2.99
N HIS A 367 -17.84 0.45 -2.80
CA HIS A 367 -18.14 -0.15 -1.51
C HIS A 367 -17.89 -1.66 -1.52
N PRO A 368 -16.63 -2.13 -1.53
CA PRO A 368 -16.34 -3.53 -1.25
C PRO A 368 -16.80 -3.97 0.14
N VAL A 369 -16.87 -3.04 1.10
CA VAL A 369 -17.30 -3.20 2.50
C VAL A 369 -16.37 -4.07 3.34
N THR A 370 -15.88 -5.19 2.82
CA THR A 370 -14.98 -6.10 3.53
C THR A 370 -13.52 -5.80 3.20
N TRP A 371 -12.63 -6.15 4.11
CA TRP A 371 -11.19 -5.94 3.93
C TRP A 371 -10.65 -6.78 2.76
N TYR A 372 -11.12 -8.03 2.64
CA TYR A 372 -10.86 -8.92 1.52
C TYR A 372 -11.36 -8.35 0.18
N GLY A 373 -12.52 -7.69 0.17
CA GLY A 373 -13.02 -6.98 -1.00
C GLY A 373 -12.14 -5.79 -1.37
N GLY A 374 -11.65 -5.04 -0.37
CA GLY A 374 -10.73 -3.93 -0.55
C GLY A 374 -9.33 -4.34 -1.07
N ALA A 375 -9.01 -5.63 -1.02
CA ALA A 375 -7.74 -6.16 -1.51
C ALA A 375 -7.71 -6.47 -3.02
N VAL A 376 -8.82 -6.40 -3.75
CA VAL A 376 -8.87 -6.88 -5.16
C VAL A 376 -7.87 -6.17 -6.08
N ALA A 377 -7.79 -4.85 -6.04
CA ALA A 377 -6.90 -4.09 -6.93
C ALA A 377 -5.40 -4.32 -6.65
N PRO A 378 -4.90 -4.23 -5.41
CA PRO A 378 -3.48 -4.50 -5.16
C PRO A 378 -3.07 -5.95 -5.43
N VAL A 379 -3.96 -6.93 -5.16
CA VAL A 379 -3.67 -8.33 -5.48
C VAL A 379 -3.67 -8.58 -6.97
N TRP A 380 -4.61 -7.99 -7.71
CA TRP A 380 -4.61 -8.07 -9.17
C TRP A 380 -3.33 -7.52 -9.78
N LEU A 381 -2.86 -6.33 -9.36
CA LEU A 381 -1.59 -5.78 -9.84
C LEU A 381 -0.37 -6.65 -9.48
N ALA A 382 -0.39 -7.34 -8.34
CA ALA A 382 0.69 -8.24 -7.94
C ALA A 382 0.68 -9.56 -8.74
N LEU A 383 -0.48 -10.03 -9.18
CA LEU A 383 -0.64 -11.33 -9.84
C LEU A 383 -0.82 -11.26 -11.36
N GLN A 384 -1.14 -10.10 -11.95
CA GLN A 384 -1.35 -9.99 -13.39
C GLN A 384 -0.04 -10.23 -14.18
N ASP A 385 -0.13 -10.76 -15.39
CA ASP A 385 0.98 -10.84 -16.34
C ASP A 385 1.43 -9.44 -16.82
N ASP A 386 2.70 -9.34 -17.21
CA ASP A 386 3.30 -8.05 -17.60
C ASP A 386 2.72 -7.54 -18.93
N GLU A 387 2.38 -8.45 -19.83
CA GLU A 387 1.80 -8.13 -21.14
C GLU A 387 0.48 -7.38 -20.98
N THR A 388 -0.43 -7.89 -20.13
CA THR A 388 -1.71 -7.23 -19.83
C THR A 388 -1.51 -5.87 -19.15
N LEU A 389 -0.56 -5.78 -18.20
CA LEU A 389 -0.28 -4.50 -17.53
C LEU A 389 0.31 -3.46 -18.49
N GLN A 390 1.11 -3.89 -19.46
CA GLN A 390 1.67 -3.03 -20.51
C GLN A 390 0.59 -2.60 -21.51
N GLU A 391 -0.26 -3.51 -21.96
CA GLU A 391 -1.37 -3.22 -22.89
C GLU A 391 -2.33 -2.17 -22.30
N LEU A 392 -2.61 -2.26 -21.00
CA LEU A 392 -3.48 -1.34 -20.29
C LEU A 392 -2.78 -0.02 -19.89
N ASP A 393 -1.48 0.12 -20.13
CA ASP A 393 -0.64 1.19 -19.58
C ASP A 393 -0.90 1.42 -18.08
N ALA A 394 -0.89 0.31 -17.32
CA ALA A 394 -1.42 0.27 -15.97
C ALA A 394 -0.72 1.22 -14.98
N LYS A 395 0.46 1.75 -15.34
CA LYS A 395 1.24 2.74 -14.56
C LYS A 395 0.60 4.13 -14.57
N LYS A 396 -0.25 4.43 -15.57
CA LYS A 396 -0.99 5.70 -15.70
C LYS A 396 -2.34 5.67 -15.02
N ILE A 397 -2.72 4.55 -14.42
CA ILE A 397 -4.08 4.32 -13.97
C ILE A 397 -4.11 4.14 -12.46
N LYS A 398 -5.05 4.81 -11.81
CA LYS A 398 -5.43 4.52 -10.43
C LYS A 398 -6.44 3.38 -10.41
N TRP A 399 -6.05 2.23 -9.86
CA TRP A 399 -6.89 1.03 -9.82
C TRP A 399 -7.65 0.91 -8.51
N GLY A 400 -8.96 0.98 -8.58
CA GLY A 400 -9.84 0.84 -7.42
C GLY A 400 -10.32 -0.58 -7.21
N SER A 401 -10.30 -1.00 -5.94
CA SER A 401 -11.05 -2.14 -5.47
C SER A 401 -12.54 -1.80 -5.47
N ALA A 402 -13.27 -2.40 -6.39
CA ALA A 402 -14.70 -2.17 -6.59
C ALA A 402 -15.52 -3.42 -6.26
N ALA A 403 -16.81 -3.22 -6.07
CA ALA A 403 -17.78 -4.30 -5.93
C ALA A 403 -19.04 -4.00 -6.75
N SER A 404 -19.54 -5.03 -7.42
CA SER A 404 -20.88 -5.02 -7.99
C SER A 404 -21.96 -4.96 -6.90
N VAL A 405 -23.20 -4.68 -7.31
CA VAL A 405 -24.38 -4.68 -6.43
C VAL A 405 -24.53 -5.98 -5.64
N THR A 406 -24.21 -7.12 -6.27
CA THR A 406 -24.27 -8.45 -5.65
C THR A 406 -23.07 -8.77 -4.76
N GLY A 407 -22.06 -7.90 -4.74
CA GLY A 407 -20.85 -8.07 -3.94
C GLY A 407 -19.69 -8.79 -4.64
N ARG A 408 -19.78 -9.10 -5.94
CA ARG A 408 -18.62 -9.57 -6.72
C ARG A 408 -17.55 -8.48 -6.73
N ALA A 409 -16.36 -8.78 -6.21
CA ALA A 409 -15.22 -7.88 -6.19
C ALA A 409 -14.56 -7.80 -7.58
N GLU A 410 -14.24 -6.60 -8.02
CA GLU A 410 -13.69 -6.33 -9.35
C GLU A 410 -12.67 -5.19 -9.30
N VAL A 411 -11.78 -5.13 -10.29
CA VAL A 411 -10.83 -4.03 -10.44
C VAL A 411 -11.40 -3.00 -11.41
N LYS A 412 -11.35 -1.72 -11.04
CA LYS A 412 -11.96 -0.63 -11.80
C LYS A 412 -11.00 0.56 -11.93
N LYS A 413 -10.99 1.24 -13.09
CA LYS A 413 -10.26 2.50 -13.28
C LYS A 413 -10.92 3.63 -12.48
N THR A 414 -10.12 4.46 -11.82
CA THR A 414 -10.56 5.58 -10.99
C THR A 414 -10.02 6.89 -11.53
N GLU A 415 -10.90 7.88 -11.69
CA GLU A 415 -10.51 9.23 -12.10
C GLU A 415 -9.67 9.92 -11.01
N VAL A 416 -8.60 10.59 -11.41
CA VAL A 416 -7.76 11.43 -10.55
C VAL A 416 -7.86 12.88 -11.02
N GLU A 417 -8.25 13.78 -10.11
CA GLU A 417 -8.37 15.21 -10.44
C GLU A 417 -7.05 15.78 -10.98
N GLY A 418 -7.08 16.42 -12.14
CA GLY A 418 -5.90 16.95 -12.85
C GLY A 418 -5.16 15.93 -13.71
N TRP A 419 -5.50 14.64 -13.64
CA TRP A 419 -4.86 13.56 -14.42
C TRP A 419 -5.84 12.80 -15.32
N GLY A 420 -7.11 12.71 -14.91
CA GLY A 420 -8.12 11.88 -15.58
C GLY A 420 -8.01 10.41 -15.18
N TRP A 421 -8.44 9.51 -16.07
CA TRP A 421 -8.37 8.06 -15.83
C TRP A 421 -7.02 7.46 -16.24
N GLU A 422 -6.38 8.01 -17.28
CA GLU A 422 -5.24 7.40 -17.98
C GLU A 422 -4.15 8.42 -18.36
N GLY A 423 -4.18 9.64 -17.79
CA GLY A 423 -3.22 10.69 -18.14
C GLY A 423 -3.48 11.33 -19.50
N ALA A 424 -4.73 11.30 -19.97
CA ALA A 424 -5.15 11.86 -21.24
C ALA A 424 -6.53 12.50 -21.12
N VAL A 425 -6.77 13.55 -21.91
CA VAL A 425 -8.09 14.16 -22.02
C VAL A 425 -9.01 13.21 -22.78
N GLU A 426 -10.10 12.80 -22.14
CA GLU A 426 -11.15 12.00 -22.75
C GLU A 426 -12.39 12.86 -22.97
N ASP A 427 -12.87 12.94 -24.21
CA ASP A 427 -14.11 13.63 -24.52
C ASP A 427 -15.36 12.81 -24.12
N ARG A 428 -16.52 13.45 -24.14
CA ARG A 428 -17.78 12.82 -23.77
C ARG A 428 -18.16 11.65 -24.67
N GLU A 429 -17.76 11.69 -25.94
CA GLU A 429 -18.04 10.59 -26.87
C GLU A 429 -17.20 9.35 -26.53
N SER A 430 -15.92 9.54 -26.20
CA SER A 430 -15.03 8.49 -25.71
C SER A 430 -15.60 7.82 -24.47
N LEU A 431 -16.03 8.62 -23.48
CA LEU A 431 -16.66 8.10 -22.26
C LEU A 431 -17.99 7.38 -22.52
N ALA A 432 -18.76 7.81 -23.54
CA ALA A 432 -19.98 7.13 -23.94
C ALA A 432 -19.69 5.77 -24.60
N ARG A 433 -18.56 5.64 -25.30
CA ARG A 433 -18.08 4.42 -25.97
C ARG A 433 -17.22 3.51 -25.07
N ASP A 434 -17.14 3.80 -23.77
CA ASP A 434 -16.42 2.96 -22.81
C ASP A 434 -16.88 1.48 -22.90
N PRO A 435 -15.98 0.54 -23.24
CA PRO A 435 -16.33 -0.86 -23.43
C PRO A 435 -16.70 -1.59 -22.12
N ALA A 436 -16.39 -1.00 -20.96
CA ALA A 436 -16.75 -1.57 -19.68
C ALA A 436 -18.28 -1.62 -19.50
N THR A 437 -18.77 -2.58 -18.70
CA THR A 437 -20.20 -2.78 -18.47
C THR A 437 -20.57 -2.63 -16.99
N GLY A 438 -21.85 -2.32 -16.73
CA GLY A 438 -22.38 -2.19 -15.37
C GLY A 438 -21.59 -1.21 -14.50
N VAL A 439 -21.19 -1.67 -13.32
CA VAL A 439 -20.46 -0.86 -12.33
C VAL A 439 -19.03 -0.51 -12.77
N LEU A 440 -18.49 -1.18 -13.80
CA LEU A 440 -17.12 -0.97 -14.27
C LEU A 440 -16.98 0.23 -15.20
N ARG A 441 -18.08 0.72 -15.80
CA ARG A 441 -18.10 1.93 -16.64
C ARG A 441 -17.46 3.13 -15.94
N LYS A 442 -16.50 3.83 -16.57
CA LYS A 442 -15.75 4.99 -16.03
C LYS A 442 -16.67 6.03 -15.37
N VAL A 443 -17.81 6.31 -15.97
CA VAL A 443 -18.81 7.28 -15.47
C VAL A 443 -19.55 6.82 -14.20
N VAL A 444 -19.64 5.51 -13.96
CA VAL A 444 -20.30 4.95 -12.78
C VAL A 444 -19.37 5.06 -11.58
N GLY A 445 -19.83 5.75 -10.53
CA GLY A 445 -19.01 6.06 -9.36
C GLY A 445 -18.09 7.27 -9.54
N ARG A 446 -18.19 8.02 -10.64
CA ARG A 446 -17.45 9.28 -10.81
C ARG A 446 -17.80 10.26 -9.68
N HIS A 447 -16.82 11.03 -9.20
CA HIS A 447 -17.06 12.02 -8.14
C HIS A 447 -18.12 13.06 -8.63
N PRO A 448 -19.15 13.40 -7.83
CA PRO A 448 -20.25 14.26 -8.29
C PRO A 448 -19.84 15.66 -8.72
N GLN A 449 -18.71 16.15 -8.19
CA GLN A 449 -18.14 17.46 -8.53
C GLN A 449 -16.95 17.35 -9.51
N ALA A 450 -16.70 16.17 -10.09
CA ALA A 450 -15.67 16.00 -11.09
C ALA A 450 -15.95 16.90 -12.30
N ARG A 451 -14.90 17.53 -12.82
CA ARG A 451 -14.94 18.35 -14.02
C ARG A 451 -14.21 17.63 -15.14
N ASP A 452 -14.60 17.93 -16.37
CA ASP A 452 -13.92 17.38 -17.54
C ASP A 452 -12.48 17.91 -17.58
N LEU A 453 -11.54 16.99 -17.80
CA LEU A 453 -10.09 17.27 -17.76
C LEU A 453 -9.69 18.18 -18.92
N THR A 454 -8.86 19.18 -18.65
CA THR A 454 -8.25 20.03 -19.69
C THR A 454 -6.79 19.65 -19.95
N PRO A 455 -6.23 19.96 -21.14
CA PRO A 455 -4.81 19.75 -21.41
C PRO A 455 -3.90 20.50 -20.41
N ASP A 456 -4.25 21.74 -20.06
CA ASP A 456 -3.49 22.55 -19.09
C ASP A 456 -3.41 21.87 -17.72
N GLN A 457 -4.50 21.22 -17.28
CA GLN A 457 -4.51 20.49 -16.01
C GLN A 457 -3.54 19.32 -16.00
N ILE A 458 -3.33 18.64 -17.13
CA ILE A 458 -2.33 17.57 -17.24
C ILE A 458 -0.93 18.18 -17.08
N VAL A 459 -0.65 19.29 -17.76
CA VAL A 459 0.64 20.00 -17.65
C VAL A 459 0.89 20.44 -16.20
N ASP A 460 -0.11 21.02 -15.54
CA ASP A 460 -0.01 21.41 -14.13
C ASP A 460 0.24 20.20 -13.21
N PHE A 461 -0.38 19.06 -13.50
CA PHE A 461 -0.18 17.82 -12.74
C PHE A 461 1.24 17.26 -12.92
N GLU A 462 1.79 17.32 -14.13
CA GLU A 462 3.17 16.94 -14.39
C GLU A 462 4.17 17.88 -13.70
N GLU A 463 3.93 19.19 -13.74
CA GLU A 463 4.78 20.17 -13.04
C GLU A 463 4.72 19.95 -11.52
N LEU A 464 3.54 19.66 -10.99
CA LEU A 464 3.37 19.27 -9.59
C LEU A 464 4.16 17.99 -9.28
N GLY A 465 4.16 17.01 -10.18
CA GLY A 465 5.00 15.81 -10.11
C GLY A 465 6.47 16.14 -9.94
N CYS A 466 7.03 17.02 -10.78
CA CYS A 466 8.41 17.45 -10.68
C CYS A 466 8.74 18.06 -9.30
N LYS A 467 7.85 18.93 -8.79
CA LYS A 467 8.00 19.55 -7.47
C LYS A 467 7.93 18.52 -6.34
N VAL A 468 7.00 17.57 -6.42
CA VAL A 468 6.85 16.48 -5.44
C VAL A 468 8.09 15.59 -5.43
N TRP A 469 8.58 15.14 -6.58
CA TRP A 469 9.79 14.33 -6.65
C TRP A 469 11.02 15.04 -6.09
N ALA A 470 11.19 16.33 -6.40
CA ALA A 470 12.30 17.12 -5.88
C ALA A 470 12.25 17.24 -4.36
N GLU A 471 11.08 17.51 -3.79
CA GLU A 471 10.92 17.70 -2.36
C GLU A 471 11.01 16.37 -1.58
N MET A 472 10.46 15.27 -2.11
CA MET A 472 10.63 13.93 -1.54
C MET A 472 12.11 13.52 -1.47
N GLU A 473 12.86 13.77 -2.54
CA GLU A 473 14.29 13.47 -2.58
C GLU A 473 15.11 14.39 -1.66
N ARG A 474 14.75 15.68 -1.57
CA ARG A 474 15.35 16.61 -0.61
C ARG A 474 15.14 16.13 0.83
N LEU A 475 13.93 15.72 1.17
CA LEU A 475 13.59 15.20 2.51
C LEU A 475 14.31 13.89 2.82
N ARG A 476 14.38 12.95 1.86
CA ARG A 476 15.11 11.68 2.05
C ARG A 476 16.57 11.95 2.42
N ARG A 477 17.28 12.74 1.63
CA ARG A 477 18.69 13.09 1.87
C ARG A 477 18.90 13.85 3.17
N GLN A 478 17.98 14.77 3.50
CA GLN A 478 18.02 15.49 4.77
C GLN A 478 17.95 14.54 5.96
N TRP A 479 17.06 13.55 5.91
CA TRP A 479 16.91 12.55 6.98
C TRP A 479 18.05 11.53 7.00
N GLU A 480 18.57 11.10 5.85
CA GLU A 480 19.77 10.27 5.78
C GLU A 480 20.99 10.96 6.41
N GLY A 481 21.19 12.24 6.11
CA GLY A 481 22.26 13.04 6.71
C GLY A 481 22.06 13.24 8.21
N PHE A 482 20.82 13.50 8.66
CA PHE A 482 20.51 13.65 10.08
C PHE A 482 20.70 12.35 10.88
N LEU A 483 20.38 11.20 10.28
CA LEU A 483 20.52 9.87 10.90
C LEU A 483 21.88 9.22 10.65
N GLU A 484 22.78 9.89 9.93
CA GLU A 484 24.13 9.43 9.57
C GLU A 484 24.15 8.06 8.85
N ILE A 485 23.07 7.71 8.13
CA ILE A 485 22.87 6.37 7.53
C ILE A 485 24.02 5.94 6.63
N ARG A 486 24.54 6.89 5.84
CA ARG A 486 25.53 6.62 4.79
C ARG A 486 26.95 7.07 5.16
N GLY A 487 27.19 7.46 6.42
CA GLY A 487 28.43 8.11 6.86
C GLY A 487 28.56 9.51 6.25
N GLY A 488 28.65 10.54 7.09
CA GLY A 488 28.64 11.93 6.62
C GLY A 488 29.73 12.22 5.58
N THR A 489 29.32 12.50 4.34
CA THR A 489 30.07 13.41 3.47
C THR A 489 29.47 14.79 3.65
N SER A 490 29.79 15.41 4.78
CA SER A 490 29.78 16.86 4.85
C SER A 490 30.91 17.37 3.96
N ALA A 491 30.53 17.93 2.82
CA ALA A 491 31.35 18.90 2.09
C ALA A 491 30.51 20.16 1.91
#